data_AF-A0A920W9D7-F1
#
_entry.id   AF-A0A920W9D7-F1
#
_cell.length_a   1.000
_cell.length_b   1.000
_cell.length_c   1.000
_cell.angle_alpha   90.00
_cell.angle_beta   90.00
_cell.angle_gamma   90.00
#
_symmetry.space_group_name_H-M   'P 1'
#
loop_
_entity.id
_entity.type
_entity.pdbx_description
1 polymer ?
#
loop_
_entity_poly.entity_id
_entity_poly.type
_entity_poly.pdbx_seq_one_letter_code
_entity_poly.pdbx_strand_id
1 'polypeptide(L)'
;MVDEFQDTNTSQYLLTKLLTGEAQNICVVGDPDQSIYSWRNADIRNILSFQQDYPSTKTIALGKKLPLNFDYLWETQKILYLLMECVTERSFYRERCR
;
A
#
# COMPACT_ATOMS: atom_id res chain seq x y z
N MET A 1 -3.49 -0.19 6.67
CA MET A 1 -3.32 -0.48 5.23
C MET A 1 -4.12 0.54 4.45
N VAL A 2 -3.59 1.08 3.37
CA VAL A 2 -4.25 2.06 2.50
C VAL A 2 -4.22 1.52 1.08
N ASP A 3 -5.38 1.48 0.43
CA ASP A 3 -5.55 1.02 -0.95
C ASP A 3 -5.69 2.22 -1.89
N GLU A 4 -5.51 2.02 -3.20
CA GLU A 4 -5.57 3.06 -4.24
C GLU A 4 -4.74 4.31 -3.90
N PHE A 5 -3.51 4.11 -3.43
CA PHE A 5 -2.70 5.17 -2.84
C PHE A 5 -2.34 6.31 -3.82
N GLN A 6 -2.34 6.03 -5.13
CA GLN A 6 -2.13 7.00 -6.19
C GLN A 6 -3.22 8.09 -6.26
N ASP A 7 -4.38 7.87 -5.65
CA ASP A 7 -5.52 8.79 -5.65
C ASP A 7 -5.60 9.63 -4.37
N THR A 8 -4.63 9.49 -3.46
CA THR A 8 -4.61 10.24 -2.21
C THR A 8 -4.25 11.70 -2.43
N ASN A 9 -4.95 12.60 -1.75
CA ASN A 9 -4.58 14.01 -1.67
C ASN A 9 -3.64 14.28 -0.49
N THR A 10 -3.06 15.49 -0.44
CA THR A 10 -2.11 15.89 0.61
C THR A 10 -2.67 15.73 2.03
N SER A 11 -3.94 16.03 2.26
CA SER A 11 -4.57 15.92 3.59
C SER A 11 -4.72 14.46 4.02
N GLN A 12 -5.14 13.58 3.11
CA GLN A 12 -5.21 12.14 3.35
C GLN A 12 -3.83 11.55 3.62
N TYR A 13 -2.82 11.99 2.86
CA TYR A 13 -1.43 11.59 3.08
C TYR A 13 -0.93 12.00 4.48
N LEU A 14 -1.13 13.26 4.87
CA LEU A 14 -0.78 13.74 6.21
C LEU A 14 -1.50 12.98 7.31
N LEU A 15 -2.79 12.68 7.13
CA LEU A 15 -3.54 11.86 8.07
C LEU A 15 -2.92 10.47 8.23
N THR A 16 -2.51 9.82 7.15
CA THR A 16 -1.83 8.52 7.23
C THR A 16 -0.51 8.61 8.00
N LYS A 17 0.31 9.65 7.75
CA LYS A 17 1.54 9.91 8.52
C LYS A 17 1.25 10.03 10.02
N LEU A 18 0.25 10.84 10.39
CA LEU A 18 -0.15 11.04 11.79
C LEU A 18 -0.63 9.74 12.46
N LEU A 19 -1.42 8.93 11.76
CA LEU A 19 -1.91 7.65 12.28
C LEU A 19 -0.79 6.62 12.47
N THR A 20 0.24 6.68 11.63
CA THR A 20 1.38 5.74 11.71
C THR A 20 2.41 6.13 12.76
N GLY A 21 2.50 7.42 13.08
CA GLY A 21 3.40 7.97 14.08
C GLY A 21 4.86 7.52 13.89
N GLU A 22 5.57 7.37 15.01
CA GLU A 22 6.98 6.92 15.03
C GLU A 22 7.16 5.44 14.65
N ALA A 23 6.11 4.63 14.85
CA ALA A 23 6.17 3.21 14.52
C ALA A 23 6.30 2.97 13.01
N GLN A 24 5.82 3.92 12.20
CA GLN A 24 5.85 3.87 10.73
C GLN A 24 5.30 2.55 10.15
N ASN A 25 4.38 1.92 10.86
CA ASN A 25 3.78 0.66 10.44
C ASN A 25 2.64 0.95 9.46
N ILE A 26 3.00 1.11 8.20
CA ILE A 26 2.07 1.37 7.11
C ILE A 26 2.30 0.37 5.98
N CYS A 27 1.19 0.01 5.36
CA CYS A 27 1.22 -0.75 4.12
C CYS A 27 0.31 -0.04 3.13
N VAL A 28 0.85 0.29 1.97
CA VAL A 28 0.14 0.99 0.89
C VAL A 28 0.15 0.13 -0.36
N VAL A 29 -0.95 0.17 -1.11
CA VAL A 29 -1.10 -0.49 -2.41
C VAL A 29 -1.59 0.56 -3.40
N GLY A 30 -1.07 0.52 -4.63
CA GLY A 30 -1.50 1.42 -5.69
C GLY A 30 -0.75 1.20 -6.99
N ASP A 31 -1.30 1.76 -8.07
CA ASP A 31 -0.74 1.73 -9.42
C ASP A 31 -0.59 3.16 -9.94
N PRO A 32 0.64 3.70 -10.10
CA PRO A 32 0.84 5.06 -10.59
C PRO A 32 0.29 5.28 -12.01
N ASP A 33 0.25 4.25 -12.86
CA ASP A 33 -0.26 4.36 -14.23
C ASP A 33 -1.80 4.53 -14.26
N GLN A 34 -2.49 4.28 -13.14
CA GLN A 34 -3.94 4.43 -12.98
C GLN A 34 -4.35 5.72 -12.25
N SER A 35 -3.43 6.66 -12.02
CA SER A 35 -3.76 7.93 -11.38
C SER A 35 -4.54 8.85 -12.34
N ILE A 36 -5.88 8.80 -12.26
CA ILE A 36 -6.79 9.61 -13.11
C ILE A 36 -7.55 10.70 -12.32
N TYR A 37 -7.37 10.77 -11.00
CA TYR A 37 -8.12 11.66 -10.12
C TYR A 37 -7.40 12.98 -9.76
N SER A 38 -6.44 13.43 -10.60
CA SER A 38 -5.73 14.70 -10.39
C SER A 38 -6.67 15.91 -10.25
N TRP A 39 -7.81 15.90 -10.96
CA TRP A 39 -8.86 16.93 -10.87
C TRP A 39 -9.57 17.00 -9.50
N ARG A 40 -9.41 15.98 -8.64
CA ARG A 40 -9.84 15.98 -7.24
C ARG A 40 -8.70 16.29 -6.27
N ASN A 41 -7.62 16.87 -6.77
CA ASN A 41 -6.44 17.26 -5.99
C ASN A 41 -5.66 16.04 -5.45
N ALA A 42 -5.80 14.87 -6.09
CA ALA A 42 -4.93 13.73 -5.87
C ALA A 42 -3.50 14.07 -6.30
N ASP A 43 -2.52 13.63 -5.51
CA ASP A 43 -1.11 13.91 -5.76
C ASP A 43 -0.35 12.60 -5.98
N ILE A 44 -0.07 12.29 -7.24
CA ILE A 44 0.69 11.09 -7.64
C ILE A 44 2.08 11.04 -7.00
N ARG A 45 2.64 12.18 -6.56
CA ARG A 45 3.92 12.21 -5.85
C ARG A 45 3.86 11.43 -4.54
N ASN A 46 2.69 11.29 -3.91
CA ASN A 46 2.54 10.52 -2.68
C ASN A 46 3.01 9.07 -2.85
N ILE A 47 2.65 8.41 -3.96
CA ILE A 47 3.08 7.03 -4.23
C ILE A 47 4.51 6.98 -4.78
N LEU A 48 4.89 7.92 -5.65
CA LEU A 48 6.22 7.95 -6.28
C LEU A 48 7.35 8.27 -5.30
N SER A 49 7.09 9.11 -4.30
CA SER A 49 8.06 9.52 -3.28
C SER A 49 7.93 8.73 -1.97
N PHE A 50 7.07 7.71 -1.92
CA PHE A 50 6.78 6.98 -0.68
C PHE A 50 8.04 6.41 0.00
N GLN A 51 8.96 5.85 -0.78
CA GLN A 51 10.23 5.31 -0.27
C GLN A 51 11.17 6.39 0.32
N GLN A 52 11.01 7.66 -0.08
CA GLN A 52 11.80 8.76 0.48
C GLN A 52 11.29 9.13 1.88
N ASP A 53 9.97 9.08 2.06
CA ASP A 53 9.31 9.35 3.34
C ASP A 53 9.40 8.17 4.31
N TYR A 54 9.44 6.94 3.78
CA TYR A 54 9.57 5.70 4.54
C TYR A 54 10.77 4.88 4.00
N PRO A 55 12.02 5.24 4.38
CA PRO A 55 13.23 4.63 3.81
C PRO A 55 13.42 3.16 4.19
N SER A 56 12.76 2.68 5.24
CA SER A 56 12.78 1.26 5.64
C SER A 56 11.70 0.41 4.98
N THR A 57 10.97 0.94 4.00
CA THR A 57 9.86 0.21 3.36
C THR A 57 10.38 -0.90 2.44
N LYS A 58 9.74 -2.07 2.52
CA LYS A 58 9.88 -3.14 1.53
C LYS A 58 8.91 -2.90 0.37
N THR A 59 9.41 -2.73 -0.84
CA THR A 59 8.59 -2.55 -2.05
C THR A 59 8.50 -3.85 -2.83
N ILE A 60 7.27 -4.21 -3.22
CA ILE A 60 6.99 -5.43 -3.97
C ILE A 60 6.20 -5.04 -5.22
N ALA A 61 6.77 -5.28 -6.40
CA ALA A 61 6.13 -5.00 -7.68
C ALA A 61 5.39 -6.24 -8.19
N LEU A 62 4.14 -6.07 -8.62
CA LEU A 62 3.29 -7.13 -9.17
C LEU A 62 3.28 -7.01 -10.69
N GLY A 63 4.11 -7.80 -11.37
CA GLY A 63 4.36 -7.65 -12.82
C GLY A 63 3.46 -8.48 -13.75
N LYS A 64 2.57 -9.34 -13.22
CA LYS A 64 1.82 -10.28 -14.06
C LYS A 64 0.37 -9.83 -14.24
N LYS A 65 0.05 -9.28 -15.42
CA LYS A 65 -1.34 -9.08 -15.86
C LYS A 65 -1.96 -10.45 -16.13
N LEU A 66 -2.96 -10.82 -15.34
CA LEU A 66 -3.74 -12.02 -15.61
C LEU A 66 -4.74 -11.72 -16.74
N PRO A 67 -4.89 -12.62 -17.74
CA PRO A 67 -6.02 -12.54 -18.65
C PRO A 67 -7.31 -12.62 -17.83
N LEU A 68 -8.35 -11.90 -18.26
CA LEU A 68 -9.65 -11.72 -17.57
C LEU A 68 -10.45 -13.02 -17.32
N ASN A 69 -9.85 -14.21 -17.45
CA ASN A 69 -10.49 -15.50 -17.23
C ASN A 69 -10.01 -16.16 -15.92
N PHE A 70 -10.93 -16.18 -14.95
CA PHE A 70 -11.08 -17.06 -13.78
C PHE A 70 -9.97 -17.21 -12.72
N ASP A 71 -8.71 -16.86 -12.98
CA ASP A 71 -7.63 -16.99 -11.99
C ASP A 71 -7.40 -15.70 -11.16
N TYR A 72 -8.47 -15.04 -10.70
CA TYR A 72 -8.35 -13.82 -9.87
C TYR A 72 -7.91 -14.13 -8.44
N LEU A 73 -8.38 -15.24 -7.89
CA LEU A 73 -8.19 -15.60 -6.48
C LEU A 73 -6.72 -15.75 -6.11
N TRP A 74 -5.89 -16.33 -6.98
CA TRP A 74 -4.50 -16.66 -6.62
C TRP A 74 -3.58 -15.43 -6.56
N GLU A 75 -3.75 -14.43 -7.44
CA GLU A 75 -2.97 -13.19 -7.34
C GLU A 75 -3.50 -12.29 -6.22
N THR A 76 -4.82 -12.23 -5.98
CA THR A 76 -5.33 -11.54 -4.77
C THR A 76 -4.86 -12.21 -3.48
N GLN A 77 -4.76 -13.54 -3.43
CA GLN A 77 -4.17 -14.26 -2.29
C GLN A 77 -2.67 -14.00 -2.16
N LYS A 78 -1.92 -13.86 -3.25
CA LYS A 78 -0.52 -13.45 -3.19
C LYS A 78 -0.35 -12.05 -2.64
N ILE A 79 -1.17 -11.10 -3.08
CA ILE A 79 -1.18 -9.74 -2.53
C ILE A 79 -1.45 -9.82 -1.03
N LEU A 80 -2.52 -10.51 -0.63
CA LEU A 80 -2.86 -10.68 0.78
C LEU A 80 -1.73 -11.36 1.58
N TYR A 81 -1.08 -12.37 1.02
CA TYR A 81 0.03 -13.09 1.64
C TYR A 81 1.28 -12.21 1.81
N LEU A 82 1.65 -11.45 0.76
CA LEU A 82 2.77 -10.51 0.80
C LEU A 82 2.50 -9.32 1.76
N LEU A 83 1.26 -8.85 1.80
CA LEU A 83 0.78 -7.86 2.76
C LEU A 83 0.88 -8.42 4.19
N MET A 84 0.46 -9.66 4.40
CA MET A 84 0.59 -10.34 5.70
C MET A 84 2.06 -10.44 6.11
N GLU A 85 2.98 -10.85 5.22
CA GLU A 85 4.41 -10.89 5.52
C GLU A 85 4.97 -9.51 5.93
N CYS A 86 4.63 -8.44 5.19
CA CYS A 86 5.05 -7.07 5.52
C CYS A 86 4.52 -6.58 6.87
N VAL A 87 3.29 -6.95 7.25
CA VAL A 87 2.69 -6.57 8.55
C VAL A 87 3.27 -7.42 9.70
N THR A 88 3.65 -8.66 9.44
CA THR A 88 4.15 -9.59 10.47
C THR A 88 5.61 -9.36 10.90
N GLU A 89 6.45 -8.71 10.08
CA GLU A 89 7.85 -8.48 10.43
C GLU A 89 8.07 -7.51 11.61
N ARG A 90 7.04 -6.81 12.13
CA ARG A 90 7.25 -5.92 13.30
C ARG A 90 6.37 -6.02 14.54
N SER A 91 5.10 -6.44 14.53
CA SER A 91 4.37 -6.44 15.83
C SER A 91 2.92 -6.94 15.91
N PHE A 92 2.18 -7.15 14.81
CA PHE A 92 0.71 -7.12 14.95
C PHE A 92 0.02 -8.46 15.27
N TYR A 93 0.58 -9.63 14.93
CA TYR A 93 -0.15 -10.91 15.04
C TYR A 93 0.17 -11.76 16.28
N ARG A 94 1.17 -11.40 17.11
CA ARG A 94 1.56 -12.21 18.28
C ARG A 94 0.58 -12.13 19.46
N GLU A 95 -0.30 -11.15 19.50
CA GLU A 95 -1.21 -10.92 20.65
C GLU A 95 -2.64 -11.42 20.46
N ARG A 96 -3.05 -11.84 19.24
CA ARG A 96 -4.46 -12.20 18.96
C ARG A 96 -4.72 -13.68 18.70
N CYS A 97 -3.70 -14.53 18.81
CA CYS A 97 -3.79 -16.00 18.74
C CYS A 97 -3.54 -16.67 20.11
N ARG A 98 -4.00 -16.04 21.20
CA ARG A 98 -4.23 -16.70 22.49
C ARG A 98 -5.70 -16.63 22.83
#